data_AF-A0A9X3X8P7-F1
#
_entry.id   AF-A0A9X3X8P7-F1
#
_cell.length_a   1.000
_cell.length_b   1.000
_cell.length_c   1.000
_cell.angle_alpha   90.00
_cell.angle_beta   90.00
_cell.angle_gamma   90.00
#
_symmetry.space_group_name_H-M   'P 1'
#
loop_
_entity.id
_entity.type
_entity.pdbx_description
1 polymer ?
#
loop_
_entity_poly.entity_id
_entity_poly.type
_entity_poly.pdbx_seq_one_letter_code
_entity_poly.pdbx_strand_id
1 'polypeptide(L)'
;MTSKRRGQVAHFVADKGLVVLGGYAGSGGTDTGLQTAERLDPATGTWSPLSMAPRAISSGLSLTLPDGRIFVVDGDGTSTYDPATDTWASGSAFPMNWEYTGTLGLLPDGDVILAGPVQGEDVTNKSIRYDPATNTVVSSPKLKEFRSGHTGTALPDGRFLVTGGWKWGSDEDGGEIHVTLTSAEIFDPATDTWTLVAPMATSRKGHAAALLPSGKVLVTGGVLEGQGVITSAEIYDPATDTWATVAPLNEARWYHVMTVLPSGRVMVSGGRTGGLNYLSSVEIYDPDVDAWASLPPMASGRLDHTATYAPGHGVFIAGGYDGSTSLSGVELYPLGNAAAGTACVIGDECTSGVCESGQCMNSGNGAGGAGGEGGAGGGTGGAGGAGGEGGGGEGGAGGEGGAGGDGGAGGGEGGAGGDGGAGGDGGGEGCSVGGAGSKGPTSAGLFTALALGLLAMRRRP
;
A
#
# COMPACT_ATOMS: atom_id res chain seq x y z
N MET A 1 -5.33 -20.62 5.31
CA MET A 1 -4.55 -20.31 4.09
C MET A 1 -4.21 -18.84 4.16
N THR A 2 -3.03 -18.49 4.67
CA THR A 2 -2.65 -17.11 4.97
C THR A 2 -1.55 -16.62 4.02
N SER A 3 -1.63 -15.34 3.65
CA SER A 3 -0.61 -14.53 2.97
C SER A 3 0.22 -15.18 1.85
N LYS A 4 -0.30 -15.12 0.61
CA LYS A 4 0.57 -14.97 -0.59
C LYS A 4 0.69 -13.49 -0.97
N ARG A 5 1.03 -12.62 -0.01
CA ARG A 5 1.55 -11.29 -0.36
C ARG A 5 2.88 -11.51 -1.08
N ARG A 6 2.99 -10.99 -2.31
CA ARG A 6 4.13 -11.21 -3.21
C ARG A 6 4.47 -9.87 -3.84
N GLY A 7 5.03 -8.99 -3.03
CA GLY A 7 5.43 -7.65 -3.46
C GLY A 7 6.56 -7.75 -4.47
N GLN A 8 6.37 -7.10 -5.62
CA GLN A 8 7.48 -6.61 -6.42
C GLN A 8 7.87 -5.24 -5.86
N VAL A 9 9.15 -5.00 -5.65
CA VAL A 9 9.65 -3.65 -5.37
C VAL A 9 10.25 -3.07 -6.65
N ALA A 10 9.84 -1.86 -7.01
CA ALA A 10 10.23 -1.21 -8.26
C ALA A 10 10.90 0.14 -7.97
N HIS A 11 12.16 0.29 -8.34
CA HIS A 11 12.96 1.50 -8.12
C HIS A 11 13.40 2.07 -9.46
N PHE A 12 13.16 3.36 -9.68
CA PHE A 12 13.74 4.05 -10.82
C PHE A 12 15.17 4.47 -10.50
N VAL A 13 16.09 4.14 -11.39
CA VAL A 13 17.52 4.43 -11.25
C VAL A 13 17.97 5.17 -12.51
N ALA A 14 18.55 6.37 -12.34
CA ALA A 14 19.05 7.18 -13.46
C ALA A 14 20.01 6.37 -14.36
N ASP A 15 19.87 6.54 -15.67
CA ASP A 15 20.60 5.79 -16.74
C ASP A 15 20.41 4.25 -16.73
N LYS A 16 19.74 3.71 -15.72
CA LYS A 16 19.44 2.28 -15.56
C LYS A 16 17.95 1.96 -15.74
N GLY A 17 17.06 2.96 -15.77
CA GLY A 17 15.62 2.72 -15.95
C GLY A 17 14.96 2.14 -14.70
N LEU A 18 13.94 1.31 -14.88
CA LEU A 18 13.22 0.71 -13.75
C LEU A 18 13.84 -0.65 -13.37
N VAL A 19 14.34 -0.76 -12.15
CA VAL A 19 14.79 -2.01 -11.53
C VAL A 19 13.63 -2.61 -10.75
N VAL A 20 13.24 -3.84 -11.08
CA VAL A 20 12.16 -4.58 -10.42
C VAL A 20 12.73 -5.82 -9.76
N LEU A 21 12.50 -5.97 -8.45
CA LEU A 21 13.07 -7.03 -7.61
C LEU A 21 11.94 -7.83 -6.95
N GLY A 22 12.07 -9.15 -6.93
CA GLY A 22 11.08 -10.08 -6.38
C GLY A 22 9.86 -10.30 -7.29
N GLY A 23 8.76 -10.77 -6.69
CA GLY A 23 7.52 -11.10 -7.39
C GLY A 23 7.37 -12.58 -7.76
N TYR A 24 6.32 -12.91 -8.53
CA TYR A 24 6.05 -14.29 -8.94
C TYR A 24 5.37 -14.36 -10.30
N ALA A 25 6.01 -15.02 -11.27
CA ALA A 25 5.54 -15.09 -12.66
C ALA A 25 4.47 -16.17 -12.94
N GLY A 26 4.26 -17.14 -12.04
CA GLY A 26 3.46 -18.35 -12.31
C GLY A 26 4.11 -19.31 -13.33
N SER A 27 3.74 -20.59 -13.42
CA SER A 27 3.17 -21.49 -12.42
C SER A 27 3.77 -22.89 -12.64
N GLY A 28 4.21 -23.58 -11.58
CA GLY A 28 4.66 -24.99 -11.66
C GLY A 28 6.09 -25.31 -11.22
N GLY A 29 6.89 -24.30 -10.83
CA GLY A 29 8.24 -24.48 -10.30
C GLY A 29 8.36 -24.27 -8.78
N THR A 30 9.53 -24.63 -8.23
CA THR A 30 10.02 -24.21 -6.91
C THR A 30 10.03 -22.67 -6.79
N ASP A 31 10.10 -22.14 -5.56
CA ASP A 31 9.81 -20.73 -5.24
C ASP A 31 10.87 -19.69 -5.70
N THR A 32 11.62 -20.00 -6.78
CA THR A 32 12.69 -19.17 -7.35
C THR A 32 12.21 -17.85 -7.94
N GLY A 33 10.90 -17.70 -8.19
CA GLY A 33 10.31 -16.44 -8.63
C GLY A 33 10.59 -15.29 -7.65
N LEU A 34 10.59 -15.55 -6.35
CA LEU A 34 10.85 -14.50 -5.35
C LEU A 34 12.29 -13.99 -5.35
N GLN A 35 13.21 -14.64 -6.09
CA GLN A 35 14.61 -14.21 -6.24
C GLN A 35 14.87 -13.49 -7.58
N THR A 36 13.85 -13.24 -8.39
CA THR A 36 14.03 -12.53 -9.67
C THR A 36 14.48 -11.09 -9.46
N ALA A 37 15.32 -10.63 -10.37
CA ALA A 37 15.68 -9.24 -10.53
C ALA A 37 15.68 -8.97 -12.03
N GLU A 38 14.96 -7.94 -12.46
CA GLU A 38 14.79 -7.60 -13.86
C GLU A 38 14.86 -6.08 -14.03
N ARG A 39 15.36 -5.64 -15.18
CA ARG A 39 15.44 -4.24 -15.57
C ARG A 39 14.53 -4.00 -16.76
N LEU A 40 13.67 -2.99 -16.66
CA LEU A 40 12.91 -2.43 -17.76
C LEU A 40 13.59 -1.14 -18.24
N ASP A 41 13.98 -1.11 -19.51
CA ASP A 41 14.34 0.12 -20.21
C ASP A 41 13.06 0.89 -20.57
N PRO A 42 12.79 2.05 -19.96
CA PRO A 42 11.54 2.79 -20.15
C PRO A 42 11.47 3.49 -21.52
N ALA A 43 12.59 3.61 -22.25
CA ALA A 43 12.61 4.22 -23.58
C ALA A 43 12.27 3.22 -24.69
N THR A 44 12.55 1.93 -24.50
CA THR A 44 12.30 0.88 -25.51
C THR A 44 11.23 -0.14 -25.09
N GLY A 45 10.82 -0.16 -23.82
CA GLY A 45 9.97 -1.21 -23.26
C GLY A 45 10.68 -2.56 -23.09
N THR A 46 12.01 -2.61 -23.29
CA THR A 46 12.78 -3.86 -23.28
C THR A 46 13.07 -4.31 -21.86
N TRP A 47 12.78 -5.58 -21.58
CA TRP A 47 13.18 -6.26 -20.35
C TRP A 47 14.53 -6.96 -20.52
N SER A 48 15.39 -6.84 -19.51
CA SER A 48 16.66 -7.56 -19.41
C SER A 48 16.82 -8.17 -18.01
N PRO A 49 17.28 -9.44 -17.89
CA PRO A 49 17.51 -10.05 -16.59
C PRO A 49 18.69 -9.39 -15.86
N LEU A 50 18.60 -9.36 -14.54
CA LEU A 50 19.66 -8.93 -13.62
C LEU A 50 20.13 -10.13 -12.78
N SER A 51 21.20 -9.95 -12.03
CA SER A 51 21.68 -10.95 -11.09
C SER A 51 20.62 -11.26 -10.02
N MET A 52 20.29 -12.54 -9.83
CA MET A 52 19.25 -12.98 -8.90
C MET A 52 19.57 -12.60 -7.45
N ALA A 53 18.52 -12.29 -6.69
CA ALA A 53 18.64 -11.98 -5.27
C ALA A 53 19.12 -13.20 -4.47
N PRO A 54 20.03 -13.02 -3.48
CA PRO A 54 20.58 -14.11 -2.68
C PRO A 54 19.52 -14.80 -1.81
N ARG A 55 18.42 -14.10 -1.51
CA ARG A 55 17.26 -14.60 -0.76
C ARG A 55 15.95 -14.18 -1.42
N ALA A 56 14.87 -14.87 -1.07
CA ALA A 56 13.53 -14.59 -1.57
C ALA A 56 13.02 -13.22 -1.07
N ILE A 57 12.73 -12.32 -1.99
CA ILE A 57 12.09 -11.02 -1.75
C ILE A 57 10.58 -11.27 -1.70
N SER A 58 10.10 -11.62 -0.51
CA SER A 58 8.69 -11.80 -0.19
C SER A 58 8.03 -10.53 0.35
N SER A 59 8.82 -9.59 0.87
CA SER A 59 8.35 -8.32 1.42
C SER A 59 8.39 -7.21 0.36
N GLY A 60 7.43 -6.29 0.42
CA GLY A 60 7.47 -5.03 -0.33
C GLY A 60 8.32 -3.94 0.33
N LEU A 61 9.14 -4.28 1.33
CA LEU A 61 9.91 -3.30 2.10
C LEU A 61 11.30 -3.10 1.48
N SER A 62 11.46 -1.96 0.85
CA SER A 62 12.71 -1.50 0.25
C SER A 62 12.84 0.01 0.27
N LEU A 63 14.06 0.53 0.10
CA LEU A 63 14.32 1.94 -0.19
C LEU A 63 15.59 2.09 -1.01
N THR A 64 15.75 3.25 -1.66
CA THR A 64 17.00 3.63 -2.34
C THR A 64 17.88 4.38 -1.34
N LEU A 65 19.13 3.93 -1.18
CA LEU A 65 20.15 4.56 -0.34
C LEU A 65 20.75 5.80 -1.03
N PRO A 66 21.39 6.74 -0.30
CA PRO A 66 22.02 7.94 -0.88
C PRO A 66 23.05 7.68 -1.97
N ASP A 67 23.68 6.50 -1.97
CA ASP A 67 24.67 6.07 -2.97
C ASP A 67 24.04 5.41 -4.21
N GLY A 68 22.71 5.36 -4.31
CA GLY A 68 21.96 4.77 -5.41
C GLY A 68 21.75 3.26 -5.32
N ARG A 69 22.31 2.58 -4.30
CA ARG A 69 22.02 1.18 -4.04
C ARG A 69 20.59 1.00 -3.50
N ILE A 70 20.00 -0.17 -3.70
CA ILE A 70 18.65 -0.49 -3.25
C ILE A 70 18.76 -1.43 -2.04
N PHE A 71 18.33 -0.95 -0.87
CA PHE A 71 18.18 -1.78 0.32
C PHE A 71 16.84 -2.50 0.28
N VAL A 72 16.85 -3.81 0.51
CA VAL A 72 15.66 -4.68 0.49
C VAL A 72 15.65 -5.56 1.75
N VAL A 73 14.47 -5.71 2.35
CA VAL A 73 14.25 -6.66 3.44
C VAL A 73 13.77 -8.00 2.84
N ASP A 74 14.60 -9.04 2.94
CA ASP A 74 14.44 -10.31 2.23
C ASP A 74 14.45 -11.54 3.16
N GLY A 75 13.67 -12.58 2.81
CA GLY A 75 13.70 -13.91 3.44
C GLY A 75 13.75 -14.00 4.98
N ASP A 76 14.97 -14.00 5.52
CA ASP A 76 15.31 -14.11 6.94
C ASP A 76 16.27 -12.97 7.41
N GLY A 77 16.38 -11.91 6.62
CA GLY A 77 17.39 -10.88 6.75
C GLY A 77 17.14 -9.65 5.89
N THR A 78 18.23 -9.15 5.32
CA THR A 78 18.26 -7.97 4.44
C THR A 78 19.25 -8.26 3.31
N SER A 79 19.16 -7.54 2.19
CA SER A 79 20.23 -7.46 1.21
C SER A 79 20.26 -6.07 0.59
N THR A 80 21.42 -5.69 0.06
CA THR A 80 21.60 -4.46 -0.72
C THR A 80 21.97 -4.82 -2.15
N TYR A 81 21.21 -4.34 -3.13
CA TYR A 81 21.50 -4.47 -4.55
C TYR A 81 22.22 -3.21 -5.06
N ASP A 82 23.22 -3.39 -5.92
CA ASP A 82 23.92 -2.31 -6.61
C ASP A 82 23.56 -2.29 -8.11
N PRO A 83 22.72 -1.34 -8.56
CA PRO A 83 22.36 -1.20 -9.98
C PRO A 83 23.50 -0.74 -10.90
N ALA A 84 24.60 -0.21 -10.35
CA ALA A 84 25.74 0.22 -11.15
C ALA A 84 26.53 -1.00 -11.65
N THR A 85 26.77 -1.97 -10.77
CA THR A 85 27.58 -3.19 -11.02
C THR A 85 26.78 -4.48 -11.24
N ASP A 86 25.46 -4.47 -11.01
CA ASP A 86 24.59 -5.66 -10.99
C ASP A 86 25.07 -6.71 -9.96
N THR A 87 25.25 -6.29 -8.71
CA THR A 87 25.75 -7.15 -7.64
C THR A 87 24.93 -7.04 -6.36
N TRP A 88 24.90 -8.11 -5.58
CA TRP A 88 24.23 -8.18 -4.28
C TRP A 88 25.23 -8.28 -3.12
N ALA A 89 24.99 -7.51 -2.07
CA ALA A 89 25.59 -7.70 -0.76
C ALA A 89 24.53 -8.26 0.19
N SER A 90 24.70 -9.50 0.65
CA SER A 90 23.81 -10.11 1.62
C SER A 90 23.98 -9.49 3.00
N GLY A 91 22.86 -9.11 3.58
CA GLY A 91 22.79 -8.44 4.87
C GLY A 91 22.75 -9.37 6.07
N SER A 92 22.93 -8.77 7.25
CA SER A 92 22.72 -9.46 8.53
C SER A 92 21.31 -10.08 8.62
N ALA A 93 21.22 -11.27 9.23
CA ALA A 93 19.95 -11.93 9.50
C ALA A 93 19.10 -11.10 10.48
N PHE A 94 17.78 -11.08 10.25
CA PHE A 94 16.88 -10.09 10.82
C PHE A 94 15.55 -10.76 11.16
N PRO A 95 15.15 -10.81 12.45
CA PRO A 95 13.93 -11.49 12.86
C PRO A 95 12.68 -10.61 12.65
N MET A 96 12.31 -10.30 11.41
CA MET A 96 11.02 -9.68 11.07
C MET A 96 9.86 -10.68 11.21
N ASN A 97 8.64 -10.20 11.48
CA ASN A 97 7.41 -10.97 11.30
C ASN A 97 6.75 -10.54 9.98
N TRP A 98 6.75 -11.43 8.99
CA TRP A 98 6.42 -11.12 7.60
C TRP A 98 4.92 -11.13 7.27
N GLU A 99 4.06 -11.57 8.20
CA GLU A 99 2.60 -11.53 7.99
C GLU A 99 2.01 -10.10 8.13
N TYR A 100 2.78 -9.19 8.75
CA TYR A 100 2.35 -7.86 9.17
C TYR A 100 3.33 -6.77 8.71
N THR A 101 2.81 -5.57 8.43
CA THR A 101 3.60 -4.51 7.78
C THR A 101 4.35 -3.66 8.80
N GLY A 102 5.68 -3.72 8.76
CA GLY A 102 6.56 -2.68 9.28
C GLY A 102 6.81 -1.57 8.25
N THR A 103 7.60 -0.58 8.64
CA THR A 103 7.90 0.60 7.81
C THR A 103 9.39 0.91 7.85
N LEU A 104 9.94 1.32 6.70
CA LEU A 104 11.34 1.77 6.58
C LEU A 104 11.41 3.30 6.54
N GLY A 105 12.53 3.85 7.01
CA GLY A 105 12.92 5.25 6.80
C GLY A 105 14.43 5.36 6.67
N LEU A 106 14.90 6.30 5.84
CA LEU A 106 16.31 6.67 5.79
C LEU A 106 16.54 7.84 6.77
N LEU A 107 17.57 7.75 7.60
CA LEU A 107 17.98 8.77 8.55
C LEU A 107 19.15 9.62 8.01
N PRO A 108 19.40 10.83 8.55
CA PRO A 108 20.44 11.74 8.06
C PRO A 108 21.89 11.25 8.26
N ASP A 109 22.10 10.33 9.20
CA ASP A 109 23.38 9.66 9.45
C ASP A 109 23.67 8.53 8.44
N GLY A 110 22.68 8.16 7.61
CA GLY A 110 22.76 7.08 6.64
C GLY A 110 22.17 5.76 7.12
N ASP A 111 21.77 5.65 8.39
CA ASP A 111 21.09 4.46 8.91
C ASP A 111 19.67 4.33 8.32
N VAL A 112 19.22 3.08 8.17
CA VAL A 112 17.83 2.77 7.88
C VAL A 112 17.11 2.43 9.18
N ILE A 113 16.12 3.23 9.58
CA ILE A 113 15.23 2.89 10.69
C ILE A 113 14.13 1.93 10.22
N LEU A 114 13.89 0.88 11.02
CA LEU A 114 12.79 -0.05 10.84
C LEU A 114 11.89 -0.01 12.07
N ALA A 115 10.62 0.37 11.87
CA ALA A 115 9.62 0.47 12.93
C ALA A 115 8.43 -0.45 12.63
N GLY A 116 8.05 -1.32 13.58
CA GLY A 116 6.95 -2.27 13.39
C GLY A 116 7.32 -3.73 13.66
N PRO A 117 6.50 -4.70 13.20
CA PRO A 117 6.52 -6.12 13.58
C PRO A 117 7.86 -6.85 13.36
N VAL A 118 8.75 -6.73 14.35
CA VAL A 118 9.93 -7.57 14.55
C VAL A 118 9.55 -8.76 15.42
N GLN A 119 9.59 -9.96 14.84
CA GLN A 119 9.48 -11.29 15.47
C GLN A 119 8.14 -11.64 16.12
N GLY A 120 7.45 -12.64 15.55
CA GLY A 120 6.46 -13.51 16.20
C GLY A 120 5.14 -12.90 16.69
N GLU A 121 5.07 -11.58 16.83
CA GLU A 121 3.93 -10.83 17.32
C GLU A 121 3.22 -10.12 16.16
N ASP A 122 1.89 -10.12 16.16
CA ASP A 122 1.07 -9.45 15.13
C ASP A 122 1.17 -7.92 15.21
N VAL A 123 1.45 -7.42 16.42
CA VAL A 123 1.56 -6.01 16.79
C VAL A 123 2.76 -5.85 17.71
N THR A 124 3.59 -4.83 17.51
CA THR A 124 4.75 -4.59 18.37
C THR A 124 5.08 -3.11 18.54
N ASN A 125 5.90 -2.80 19.54
CA ASN A 125 6.51 -1.48 19.72
C ASN A 125 8.04 -1.49 19.52
N LYS A 126 8.59 -2.56 18.93
CA LYS A 126 10.00 -2.64 18.55
C LYS A 126 10.30 -1.70 17.38
N SER A 127 11.45 -1.04 17.45
CA SER A 127 12.17 -0.53 16.27
C SER A 127 13.63 -0.92 16.38
N ILE A 128 14.36 -0.93 15.26
CA ILE A 128 15.81 -1.09 15.21
C ILE A 128 16.37 -0.15 14.10
N ARG A 129 17.68 0.09 14.08
CA ARG A 129 18.38 0.73 12.94
C ARG A 129 19.30 -0.26 12.24
N TYR A 130 19.48 -0.11 10.93
CA TYR A 130 20.42 -0.87 10.13
C TYR A 130 21.44 0.10 9.51
N ASP A 131 22.72 -0.15 9.74
CA ASP A 131 23.84 0.59 9.16
C ASP A 131 24.23 -0.06 7.81
N PRO A 132 24.02 0.61 6.65
CA PRO A 132 24.35 0.06 5.32
C PRO A 132 25.84 0.13 4.96
N ALA A 133 26.66 0.83 5.75
CA ALA A 133 28.10 0.91 5.56
C ALA A 133 28.84 -0.23 6.29
N THR A 134 28.40 -0.62 7.48
CA THR A 134 28.94 -1.78 8.22
C THR A 134 28.16 -3.07 8.04
N ASN A 135 26.94 -2.99 7.48
CA ASN A 135 26.01 -4.11 7.32
C ASN A 135 25.59 -4.74 8.66
N THR A 136 25.32 -3.89 9.66
CA THR A 136 24.97 -4.33 11.02
C THR A 136 23.61 -3.79 11.48
N VAL A 137 22.98 -4.52 12.39
CA VAL A 137 21.75 -4.09 13.07
C VAL A 137 22.14 -3.44 14.40
N VAL A 138 21.75 -2.18 14.56
CA VAL A 138 21.92 -1.36 15.75
C VAL A 138 20.60 -1.31 16.51
N SER A 139 20.66 -1.35 17.85
CA SER A 139 19.46 -1.16 18.68
C SER A 139 18.87 0.24 18.49
N SER A 140 17.54 0.33 18.45
CA SER A 140 16.80 1.57 18.51
C SER A 140 15.85 1.53 19.73
N PRO A 141 15.50 2.67 20.34
CA PRO A 141 14.42 2.74 21.33
C PRO A 141 13.12 2.10 20.84
N LYS A 142 12.30 1.64 21.80
CA LYS A 142 10.93 1.22 21.50
C LYS A 142 10.02 2.43 21.23
N LEU A 143 9.06 2.24 20.33
CA LEU A 143 7.88 3.07 20.22
C LEU A 143 7.12 3.07 21.56
N LYS A 144 6.36 4.13 21.83
CA LYS A 144 5.48 4.22 22.99
C LYS A 144 4.26 3.33 22.83
N GLU A 145 3.73 3.21 21.61
CA GLU A 145 2.58 2.37 21.33
C GLU A 145 2.93 1.12 20.50
N PHE A 146 2.24 0.03 20.79
CA PHE A 146 2.23 -1.17 19.98
C PHE A 146 1.43 -0.90 18.71
N ARG A 147 2.02 -1.10 17.52
CA ARG A 147 1.36 -0.88 16.24
C ARG A 147 1.76 -1.90 15.17
N SER A 148 0.89 -2.01 14.17
CA SER A 148 0.99 -2.81 12.96
C SER A 148 0.10 -2.16 11.90
N GLY A 149 0.35 -2.32 10.61
CA GLY A 149 -0.47 -1.65 9.58
C GLY A 149 -0.39 -0.12 9.57
N HIS A 150 0.64 0.45 10.21
CA HIS A 150 0.96 1.88 10.22
C HIS A 150 1.79 2.27 9.00
N THR A 151 1.84 3.57 8.70
CA THR A 151 2.76 4.14 7.70
C THR A 151 3.96 4.79 8.37
N GLY A 152 5.05 4.96 7.62
CA GLY A 152 6.27 5.62 8.04
C GLY A 152 6.65 6.71 7.03
N THR A 153 7.18 7.84 7.49
CA THR A 153 7.52 8.98 6.63
C THR A 153 8.74 9.70 7.20
N ALA A 154 9.82 9.76 6.41
CA ALA A 154 10.97 10.62 6.72
C ALA A 154 10.56 12.09 6.57
N LEU A 155 10.96 12.94 7.51
CA LEU A 155 10.65 14.37 7.55
C LEU A 155 11.84 15.21 7.05
N PRO A 156 11.62 16.44 6.56
CA PRO A 156 12.69 17.28 6.01
C PRO A 156 13.77 17.69 7.02
N ASP A 157 13.45 17.63 8.31
CA ASP A 157 14.37 17.89 9.43
C ASP A 157 15.17 16.65 9.87
N GLY A 158 15.01 15.52 9.17
CA GLY A 158 15.73 14.28 9.44
C GLY A 158 15.09 13.37 10.48
N ARG A 159 13.96 13.77 11.07
CA ARG A 159 13.17 12.90 11.96
C ARG A 159 12.32 11.91 11.16
N PHE A 160 11.81 10.87 11.80
CA PHE A 160 10.97 9.85 11.14
C PHE A 160 9.64 9.68 11.87
N LEU A 161 8.54 10.00 11.17
CA LEU A 161 7.17 9.88 11.65
C LEU A 161 6.62 8.47 11.38
N VAL A 162 5.96 7.86 12.37
CA VAL A 162 5.05 6.71 12.15
C VAL A 162 3.63 7.10 12.51
N THR A 163 2.66 6.69 11.67
CA THR A 163 1.26 7.14 11.79
C THR A 163 0.29 5.98 11.83
N GLY A 164 -0.65 6.02 12.78
CA GLY A 164 -1.80 5.12 12.85
C GLY A 164 -1.41 3.64 12.97
N GLY A 165 -2.13 2.81 12.23
CA GLY A 165 -2.07 1.35 12.34
C GLY A 165 -3.14 0.81 13.27
N TRP A 166 -2.89 -0.37 13.83
CA TRP A 166 -3.77 -1.04 14.77
C TRP A 166 -3.00 -1.76 15.87
N LYS A 167 -3.70 -2.04 16.97
CA LYS A 167 -3.24 -2.88 18.08
C LYS A 167 -4.34 -3.83 18.53
N TRP A 168 -3.98 -4.76 19.40
CA TRP A 168 -4.92 -5.57 20.16
C TRP A 168 -5.59 -4.74 21.26
N GLY A 169 -6.88 -4.96 21.49
CA GLY A 169 -7.65 -4.42 22.60
C GLY A 169 -8.73 -5.40 23.04
N SER A 170 -9.57 -4.97 23.97
CA SER A 170 -10.72 -5.75 24.45
C SER A 170 -12.02 -4.97 24.25
N ASP A 171 -13.09 -5.67 23.89
CA ASP A 171 -14.45 -5.15 23.97
C ASP A 171 -14.98 -5.10 25.42
N GLU A 172 -16.26 -4.76 25.60
CA GLU A 172 -16.90 -4.62 26.91
C GLU A 172 -17.14 -5.97 27.65
N ASP A 173 -17.19 -7.08 26.91
CA ASP A 173 -17.32 -8.44 27.45
C ASP A 173 -15.95 -9.10 27.70
N GLY A 174 -14.85 -8.42 27.34
CA GLY A 174 -13.48 -8.93 27.44
C GLY A 174 -13.07 -9.80 26.24
N GLY A 175 -13.87 -9.82 25.17
CA GLY A 175 -13.51 -10.38 23.88
C GLY A 175 -12.40 -9.58 23.21
N GLU A 176 -11.55 -10.28 22.45
CA GLU A 176 -10.37 -9.68 21.83
C GLU A 176 -10.71 -9.00 20.50
N ILE A 177 -10.33 -7.72 20.35
CA ILE A 177 -10.66 -6.89 19.18
C ILE A 177 -9.45 -6.18 18.58
N HIS A 178 -9.53 -5.91 17.28
CA HIS A 178 -8.63 -4.97 16.62
C HIS A 178 -9.01 -3.53 16.98
N VAL A 179 -8.05 -2.72 17.44
CA VAL A 179 -8.26 -1.29 17.70
C VAL A 179 -7.40 -0.49 16.73
N THR A 180 -8.03 0.27 15.83
CA THR A 180 -7.35 1.21 14.94
C THR A 180 -6.84 2.43 15.72
N LEU A 181 -5.65 2.91 15.38
CA LEU A 181 -4.95 3.98 16.11
C LEU A 181 -5.12 5.35 15.45
N THR A 182 -5.40 6.37 16.28
CA THR A 182 -5.22 7.80 15.94
C THR A 182 -3.79 8.28 16.16
N SER A 183 -3.01 7.55 16.96
CA SER A 183 -1.70 8.02 17.42
C SER A 183 -0.66 8.01 16.31
N ALA A 184 0.19 9.02 16.34
CA ALA A 184 1.43 9.08 15.61
C ALA A 184 2.60 9.33 16.57
N GLU A 185 3.80 8.94 16.15
CA GLU A 185 5.02 9.09 16.92
C GLU A 185 6.17 9.51 16.01
N ILE A 186 7.07 10.36 16.51
CA ILE A 186 8.28 10.75 15.81
C ILE A 186 9.50 10.16 16.50
N PHE A 187 10.36 9.49 15.73
CA PHE A 187 11.74 9.20 16.10
C PHE A 187 12.63 10.39 15.78
N ASP A 188 13.36 10.87 16.79
CA ASP A 188 14.40 11.87 16.65
C ASP A 188 15.79 11.20 16.74
N PRO A 189 16.59 11.18 15.66
CA PRO A 189 17.91 10.57 15.67
C PRO A 189 18.93 11.35 16.53
N ALA A 190 18.71 12.65 16.77
CA ALA A 190 19.64 13.48 17.56
C ALA A 190 19.54 13.19 19.07
N THR A 191 18.39 12.71 19.54
CA THR A 191 18.17 12.30 20.95
C THR A 191 18.03 10.80 21.15
N ASP A 192 17.97 10.01 20.07
CA ASP A 192 17.70 8.57 20.07
C ASP A 192 16.41 8.21 20.83
N THR A 193 15.31 8.92 20.51
CA THR A 193 14.02 8.75 21.18
C THR A 193 12.83 8.82 20.25
N TRP A 194 11.89 7.88 20.44
CA TRP A 194 10.49 8.06 20.02
C TRP A 194 9.75 9.00 20.98
N THR A 195 8.87 9.83 20.42
CA THR A 195 7.97 10.75 21.16
C THR A 195 6.59 10.73 20.51
N LEU A 196 5.53 10.65 21.34
CA LEU A 196 4.15 10.81 20.86
C LEU A 196 3.91 12.26 20.41
N VAL A 197 3.31 12.41 19.24
CA VAL A 197 2.86 13.69 18.69
C VAL A 197 1.34 13.82 18.79
N ALA A 198 0.77 14.93 18.34
CA ALA A 198 -0.68 15.09 18.29
C ALA A 198 -1.35 13.90 17.55
N PRO A 199 -2.52 13.42 18.01
CA PRO A 199 -3.25 12.36 17.35
C PRO A 199 -4.04 12.89 16.14
N MET A 200 -4.25 12.04 15.14
CA MET A 200 -5.24 12.23 14.08
C MET A 200 -6.65 12.33 14.67
N ALA A 201 -7.56 12.99 13.96
CA ALA A 201 -8.99 12.96 14.27
C ALA A 201 -9.61 11.58 13.97
N THR A 202 -9.14 10.88 12.93
CA THR A 202 -9.68 9.58 12.49
C THR A 202 -8.64 8.47 12.67
N SER A 203 -9.02 7.38 13.35
CA SER A 203 -8.13 6.23 13.49
C SER A 203 -8.13 5.36 12.23
N ARG A 204 -6.95 4.82 11.86
CA ARG A 204 -6.78 4.20 10.54
C ARG A 204 -5.64 3.16 10.48
N LYS A 205 -5.92 1.97 9.93
CA LYS A 205 -4.92 0.95 9.56
C LYS A 205 -4.90 0.70 8.05
N GLY A 206 -3.73 0.35 7.48
CA GLY A 206 -3.60 0.08 6.03
C GLY A 206 -3.92 1.29 5.13
N HIS A 207 -3.74 2.50 5.68
CA HIS A 207 -3.83 3.76 4.95
C HIS A 207 -2.51 4.03 4.20
N ALA A 208 -2.49 5.04 3.34
CA ALA A 208 -1.26 5.54 2.74
C ALA A 208 -0.89 6.92 3.33
N ALA A 209 0.39 7.25 3.32
CA ALA A 209 0.92 8.55 3.73
C ALA A 209 2.05 9.00 2.80
N ALA A 210 2.20 10.31 2.62
CA ALA A 210 3.30 10.89 1.83
C ALA A 210 3.73 12.27 2.35
N LEU A 211 5.04 12.54 2.27
CA LEU A 211 5.60 13.85 2.52
C LEU A 211 5.33 14.79 1.34
N LEU A 212 4.66 15.91 1.58
CA LEU A 212 4.44 16.96 0.59
C LEU A 212 5.68 17.90 0.50
N PRO A 213 5.89 18.61 -0.62
CA PRO A 213 6.97 19.60 -0.75
C PRO A 213 6.93 20.73 0.28
N SER A 214 5.77 20.97 0.90
CA SER A 214 5.59 21.92 2.01
C SER A 214 6.17 21.43 3.35
N GLY A 215 6.69 20.20 3.41
CA GLY A 215 7.18 19.55 4.63
C GLY A 215 6.09 18.91 5.49
N LYS A 216 4.82 19.05 5.11
CA LYS A 216 3.67 18.43 5.78
C LYS A 216 3.47 16.99 5.30
N VAL A 217 2.81 16.14 6.09
CA VAL A 217 2.52 14.74 5.72
C VAL A 217 1.03 14.58 5.45
N LEU A 218 0.66 14.24 4.20
CA LEU A 218 -0.71 13.88 3.83
C LEU A 218 -0.96 12.40 4.12
N VAL A 219 -2.11 12.09 4.71
CA VAL A 219 -2.51 10.73 5.12
C VAL A 219 -3.93 10.47 4.62
N THR A 220 -4.14 9.34 3.92
CA THR A 220 -5.39 9.10 3.16
C THR A 220 -5.95 7.70 3.35
N GLY A 221 -7.27 7.61 3.49
CA GLY A 221 -8.01 6.35 3.53
C GLY A 221 -7.61 5.42 4.67
N GLY A 222 -7.59 4.11 4.38
CA GLY A 222 -7.39 3.03 5.34
C GLY A 222 -8.71 2.42 5.84
N VAL A 223 -8.61 1.62 6.90
CA VAL A 223 -9.75 1.06 7.64
C VAL A 223 -9.85 1.68 9.03
N LEU A 224 -11.05 2.11 9.38
CA LEU A 224 -11.49 2.46 10.73
C LEU A 224 -12.33 1.29 11.28
N GLU A 225 -11.97 0.79 12.47
CA GLU A 225 -12.74 -0.31 13.07
C GLU A 225 -14.19 0.10 13.33
N GLY A 226 -15.14 -0.80 13.09
CA GLY A 226 -16.58 -0.53 13.22
C GLY A 226 -17.19 0.36 12.13
N GLN A 227 -16.40 0.92 11.20
CA GLN A 227 -16.90 1.68 10.05
C GLN A 227 -16.45 1.09 8.70
N GLY A 228 -15.33 0.38 8.65
CA GLY A 228 -14.79 -0.22 7.43
C GLY A 228 -13.79 0.68 6.70
N VAL A 229 -13.76 0.60 5.38
CA VAL A 229 -12.83 1.39 4.54
C VAL A 229 -13.33 2.82 4.42
N ILE A 230 -12.46 3.81 4.63
CA ILE A 230 -12.83 5.23 4.72
C ILE A 230 -12.26 6.06 3.56
N THR A 231 -12.91 7.20 3.27
CA THR A 231 -12.43 8.22 2.32
C THR A 231 -11.64 9.35 3.00
N SER A 232 -11.72 9.47 4.34
CA SER A 232 -11.14 10.61 5.07
C SER A 232 -9.64 10.79 4.81
N ALA A 233 -9.22 12.05 4.69
CA ALA A 233 -7.82 12.44 4.56
C ALA A 233 -7.49 13.55 5.58
N GLU A 234 -6.26 13.52 6.08
CA GLU A 234 -5.75 14.47 7.07
C GLU A 234 -4.31 14.84 6.72
N ILE A 235 -3.91 16.08 7.02
CA ILE A 235 -2.52 16.55 6.88
C ILE A 235 -1.94 16.85 8.26
N TYR A 236 -0.75 16.32 8.53
CA TYR A 236 0.07 16.65 9.69
C TYR A 236 1.08 17.76 9.38
N ASP A 237 1.17 18.76 10.26
CA ASP A 237 2.21 19.76 10.26
C ASP A 237 3.25 19.46 11.38
N PRO A 238 4.48 19.01 11.04
CA PRO A 238 5.53 18.72 12.01
C PRO A 238 6.17 19.96 12.65
N ALA A 239 5.87 21.17 12.16
CA ALA A 239 6.37 22.43 12.72
C ALA A 239 5.46 22.99 13.82
N THR A 240 4.16 22.66 13.80
CA THR A 240 3.18 23.09 14.82
C THR A 240 2.66 21.95 15.69
N ASP A 241 2.98 20.70 15.35
CA ASP A 241 2.44 19.49 15.97
C ASP A 241 0.90 19.44 15.94
N THR A 242 0.33 19.56 14.74
CA THR A 242 -1.13 19.61 14.54
C THR A 242 -1.57 18.85 13.31
N TRP A 243 -2.73 18.21 13.41
CA TRP A 243 -3.45 17.63 12.27
C TRP A 243 -4.59 18.55 11.81
N ALA A 244 -4.86 18.55 10.51
CA ALA A 244 -6.02 19.19 9.91
C ALA A 244 -6.72 18.20 8.95
N THR A 245 -8.05 18.13 9.00
CA THR A 245 -8.84 17.43 7.97
C THR A 245 -8.75 18.19 6.65
N VAL A 246 -8.60 17.45 5.56
CA VAL A 246 -8.59 17.96 4.19
C VAL A 246 -9.67 17.25 3.36
N ALA A 247 -9.84 17.62 2.09
CA ALA A 247 -10.83 17.01 1.22
C ALA A 247 -10.72 15.48 1.21
N PRO A 248 -11.84 14.75 1.34
CA PRO A 248 -11.85 13.30 1.30
C PRO A 248 -11.62 12.78 -0.13
N LEU A 249 -11.07 11.57 -0.22
CA LEU A 249 -11.02 10.78 -1.46
C LEU A 249 -12.43 10.62 -2.06
N ASN A 250 -12.53 10.57 -3.38
CA ASN A 250 -13.80 10.26 -4.06
C ASN A 250 -14.21 8.79 -3.82
N GLU A 251 -13.23 7.88 -3.70
CA GLU A 251 -13.48 6.46 -3.42
C GLU A 251 -12.67 5.96 -2.20
N ALA A 252 -13.33 5.18 -1.33
CA ALA A 252 -12.74 4.64 -0.12
C ALA A 252 -11.70 3.55 -0.45
N ARG A 253 -10.48 3.67 0.07
CA ARG A 253 -9.37 2.76 -0.28
C ARG A 253 -8.47 2.45 0.91
N TRP A 254 -8.02 1.19 0.98
CA TRP A 254 -6.94 0.71 1.85
C TRP A 254 -5.99 -0.20 1.05
N TYR A 255 -4.72 -0.24 1.47
CA TYR A 255 -3.61 -0.85 0.72
C TYR A 255 -3.43 -0.29 -0.71
N HIS A 256 -3.79 0.98 -0.89
CA HIS A 256 -3.47 1.80 -2.07
C HIS A 256 -2.08 2.44 -1.93
N VAL A 257 -1.53 2.92 -3.04
CA VAL A 257 -0.22 3.61 -3.04
C VAL A 257 -0.40 5.10 -3.31
N MET A 258 0.34 5.94 -2.60
CA MET A 258 0.49 7.38 -2.87
C MET A 258 1.83 7.64 -3.57
N THR A 259 1.79 8.35 -4.69
CA THR A 259 2.98 8.82 -5.42
C THR A 259 2.94 10.35 -5.48
N VAL A 260 3.90 11.01 -4.84
CA VAL A 260 4.08 12.47 -4.94
C VAL A 260 4.74 12.78 -6.28
N LEU A 261 4.15 13.72 -7.02
CA LEU A 261 4.61 14.11 -8.35
C LEU A 261 5.45 15.40 -8.28
N PRO A 262 6.30 15.72 -9.27
CA PRO A 262 7.13 16.93 -9.29
C PRO A 262 6.39 18.27 -9.07
N SER A 263 5.11 18.37 -9.41
CA SER A 263 4.26 19.54 -9.15
C SER A 263 3.90 19.73 -7.68
N GLY A 264 4.10 18.70 -6.85
CA GLY A 264 3.65 18.65 -5.45
C GLY A 264 2.26 18.04 -5.26
N ARG A 265 1.53 17.76 -6.34
CA ARG A 265 0.29 16.98 -6.31
C ARG A 265 0.56 15.51 -6.01
N VAL A 266 -0.46 14.81 -5.50
CA VAL A 266 -0.32 13.43 -5.05
C VAL A 266 -1.29 12.51 -5.77
N MET A 267 -0.76 11.58 -6.56
CA MET A 267 -1.55 10.52 -7.19
C MET A 267 -1.79 9.39 -6.19
N VAL A 268 -3.04 8.94 -6.04
CA VAL A 268 -3.38 7.66 -5.40
C VAL A 268 -3.76 6.65 -6.46
N SER A 269 -3.28 5.42 -6.31
CA SER A 269 -3.60 4.31 -7.23
C SER A 269 -4.05 3.07 -6.47
N GLY A 270 -5.12 2.44 -6.97
CA GLY A 270 -5.59 1.13 -6.55
C GLY A 270 -6.00 1.03 -5.08
N GLY A 271 -5.63 -0.09 -4.45
CA GLY A 271 -6.18 -0.56 -3.18
C GLY A 271 -7.42 -1.42 -3.39
N ARG A 272 -8.24 -1.56 -2.35
CA ARG A 272 -9.58 -2.15 -2.43
C ARG A 272 -10.59 -1.37 -1.59
N THR A 273 -11.89 -1.56 -1.84
CA THR A 273 -12.94 -1.19 -0.87
C THR A 273 -13.21 -2.36 0.09
N GLY A 274 -14.38 -2.38 0.76
CA GLY A 274 -14.86 -3.59 1.44
C GLY A 274 -15.12 -4.75 0.46
N GLY A 275 -15.00 -5.99 0.94
CA GLY A 275 -15.25 -7.20 0.14
C GLY A 275 -14.10 -7.59 -0.80
N LEU A 276 -14.45 -8.08 -1.99
CA LEU A 276 -13.52 -8.52 -3.05
C LEU A 276 -13.33 -7.46 -4.15
N ASN A 277 -13.53 -6.19 -3.82
CA ASN A 277 -13.56 -5.09 -4.78
C ASN A 277 -12.18 -4.41 -4.90
N TYR A 278 -11.32 -4.94 -5.77
CA TYR A 278 -9.99 -4.41 -6.06
C TYR A 278 -10.10 -3.22 -7.01
N LEU A 279 -9.51 -2.09 -6.65
CA LEU A 279 -9.68 -0.84 -7.38
C LEU A 279 -8.66 -0.72 -8.51
N SER A 280 -9.14 -0.40 -9.71
CA SER A 280 -8.31 0.18 -10.77
C SER A 280 -8.35 1.71 -10.78
N SER A 281 -9.19 2.33 -9.94
CA SER A 281 -9.35 3.78 -9.89
C SER A 281 -8.06 4.49 -9.46
N VAL A 282 -7.84 5.64 -10.09
CA VAL A 282 -6.76 6.57 -9.80
C VAL A 282 -7.38 7.92 -9.48
N GLU A 283 -6.87 8.61 -8.47
CA GLU A 283 -7.23 9.99 -8.18
C GLU A 283 -5.95 10.82 -7.99
N ILE A 284 -6.05 12.14 -8.15
CA ILE A 284 -4.97 13.08 -7.86
C ILE A 284 -5.47 14.15 -6.89
N TYR A 285 -4.70 14.40 -5.84
CA TYR A 285 -4.92 15.48 -4.88
C TYR A 285 -4.10 16.70 -5.26
N ASP A 286 -4.76 17.85 -5.25
CA ASP A 286 -4.13 19.16 -5.38
C ASP A 286 -4.11 19.89 -4.02
N PRO A 287 -2.92 20.08 -3.40
CA PRO A 287 -2.81 20.71 -2.09
C PRO A 287 -3.03 22.22 -2.09
N ASP A 288 -2.98 22.89 -3.26
CA ASP A 288 -3.15 24.36 -3.35
C ASP A 288 -4.63 24.77 -3.33
N VAL A 289 -5.52 23.86 -3.75
CA VAL A 289 -6.97 24.06 -3.76
C VAL A 289 -7.76 23.14 -2.83
N ASP A 290 -7.08 22.21 -2.15
CA ASP A 290 -7.67 21.16 -1.30
C ASP A 290 -8.78 20.38 -2.02
N ALA A 291 -8.42 19.69 -3.11
CA ALA A 291 -9.38 18.96 -3.92
C ALA A 291 -8.81 17.67 -4.54
N TRP A 292 -9.67 16.67 -4.71
CA TRP A 292 -9.38 15.42 -5.44
C TRP A 292 -10.06 15.41 -6.80
N ALA A 293 -9.34 15.00 -7.84
CA ALA A 293 -9.88 14.73 -9.17
C ALA A 293 -9.67 13.26 -9.55
N SER A 294 -10.69 12.61 -10.09
CA SER A 294 -10.56 11.26 -10.66
C SER A 294 -9.79 11.31 -11.97
N LEU A 295 -8.86 10.37 -12.15
CA LEU A 295 -8.11 10.16 -13.38
C LEU A 295 -8.56 8.86 -14.08
N PRO A 296 -8.24 8.67 -15.36
CA PRO A 296 -8.40 7.39 -16.06
C PRO A 296 -7.90 6.19 -15.23
N PRO A 297 -8.63 5.06 -15.20
CA PRO A 297 -8.27 3.91 -14.37
C PRO A 297 -7.06 3.16 -14.94
N MET A 298 -6.41 2.39 -14.07
CA MET A 298 -5.43 1.37 -14.45
C MET A 298 -6.08 0.24 -15.26
N ALA A 299 -5.27 -0.49 -16.02
CA ALA A 299 -5.69 -1.66 -16.80
C ALA A 299 -6.19 -2.83 -15.94
N SER A 300 -5.83 -2.90 -14.65
CA SER A 300 -6.30 -3.92 -13.72
C SER A 300 -6.36 -3.40 -12.29
N GLY A 301 -7.40 -3.80 -11.56
CA GLY A 301 -7.56 -3.46 -10.15
C GLY A 301 -6.57 -4.23 -9.27
N ARG A 302 -5.94 -3.56 -8.32
CA ARG A 302 -4.83 -4.14 -7.53
C ARG A 302 -4.62 -3.47 -6.18
N LEU A 303 -4.15 -4.23 -5.21
CA LEU A 303 -3.63 -3.75 -3.91
C LEU A 303 -2.24 -4.34 -3.62
N ASP A 304 -1.53 -3.79 -2.62
CA ASP A 304 -0.16 -4.18 -2.24
C ASP A 304 0.83 -4.14 -3.45
N HIS A 305 0.61 -3.23 -4.41
CA HIS A 305 1.52 -2.93 -5.52
C HIS A 305 2.56 -1.87 -5.12
N THR A 306 3.54 -1.60 -6.00
CA THR A 306 4.39 -0.39 -5.91
C THR A 306 4.07 0.57 -7.06
N ALA A 307 4.24 1.88 -6.83
CA ALA A 307 3.99 2.92 -7.83
C ALA A 307 5.11 3.98 -7.78
N THR A 308 5.97 3.96 -8.80
CA THR A 308 7.26 4.66 -8.80
C THR A 308 7.32 5.68 -9.92
N TYR A 309 7.45 6.96 -9.56
CA TYR A 309 7.63 8.04 -10.54
C TYR A 309 8.99 7.91 -11.24
N ALA A 310 8.97 8.03 -12.55
CA ALA A 310 10.11 8.02 -13.44
C ALA A 310 10.12 9.32 -14.26
N PRO A 311 11.09 10.23 -14.03
CA PRO A 311 11.21 11.49 -14.77
C PRO A 311 11.20 11.27 -16.29
N GLY A 312 10.33 11.98 -17.00
CA GLY A 312 10.20 11.85 -18.46
C GLY A 312 9.56 10.54 -18.94
N HIS A 313 8.95 9.76 -18.05
CA HIS A 313 8.17 8.56 -18.42
C HIS A 313 6.79 8.47 -17.75
N GLY A 314 6.63 8.86 -16.48
CA GLY A 314 5.34 8.80 -15.76
C GLY A 314 5.45 8.00 -14.47
N VAL A 315 4.42 7.24 -14.11
CA VAL A 315 4.43 6.38 -12.91
C VAL A 315 4.39 4.91 -13.32
N PHE A 316 5.42 4.14 -12.98
CA PHE A 316 5.44 2.69 -13.17
C PHE A 316 4.75 2.00 -11.99
N ILE A 317 3.70 1.23 -12.29
CA ILE A 317 2.85 0.52 -11.34
C ILE A 317 3.17 -0.98 -11.46
N ALA A 318 3.88 -1.52 -10.46
CA ALA A 318 4.42 -2.88 -10.50
C ALA A 318 3.74 -3.82 -9.50
N GLY A 319 3.40 -5.02 -9.97
CA GLY A 319 2.89 -6.11 -9.14
C GLY A 319 1.52 -5.86 -8.52
N GLY A 320 1.36 -6.34 -7.28
CA GLY A 320 0.10 -6.31 -6.53
C GLY A 320 -0.76 -7.56 -6.70
N TYR A 321 -1.94 -7.56 -6.08
CA TYR A 321 -2.92 -8.66 -6.10
C TYR A 321 -4.29 -8.16 -6.57
N ASP A 322 -4.89 -8.85 -7.53
CA ASP A 322 -6.16 -8.50 -8.19
C ASP A 322 -7.40 -9.23 -7.63
N GLY A 323 -7.22 -10.06 -6.59
CA GLY A 323 -8.26 -10.95 -6.04
C GLY A 323 -8.24 -12.38 -6.58
N SER A 324 -7.49 -12.64 -7.65
CA SER A 324 -7.32 -13.97 -8.26
C SER A 324 -5.86 -14.43 -8.24
N THR A 325 -4.93 -13.57 -8.64
CA THR A 325 -3.49 -13.85 -8.74
C THR A 325 -2.63 -12.66 -8.31
N SER A 326 -1.39 -12.94 -7.91
CA SER A 326 -0.35 -11.91 -7.91
C SER A 326 -0.10 -11.51 -9.37
N LEU A 327 -0.07 -10.21 -9.64
CA LEU A 327 0.29 -9.67 -10.95
C LEU A 327 1.82 -9.67 -11.08
N SER A 328 2.32 -10.07 -12.24
CA SER A 328 3.76 -10.05 -12.55
C SER A 328 4.16 -8.88 -13.46
N GLY A 329 3.18 -8.24 -14.10
CA GLY A 329 3.40 -7.15 -15.05
C GLY A 329 3.56 -5.79 -14.38
N VAL A 330 4.31 -4.93 -15.08
CA VAL A 330 4.40 -3.49 -14.80
C VAL A 330 3.56 -2.72 -15.81
N GLU A 331 2.75 -1.80 -15.30
CA GLU A 331 1.93 -0.89 -16.08
C GLU A 331 2.55 0.51 -16.04
N LEU A 332 2.68 1.20 -17.17
CA LEU A 332 3.12 2.60 -17.19
C LEU A 332 1.90 3.51 -17.23
N TYR A 333 1.73 4.32 -16.18
CA TYR A 333 0.70 5.35 -16.10
C TYR A 333 1.25 6.70 -16.60
N PRO A 334 0.79 7.20 -17.77
CA PRO A 334 1.33 8.42 -18.38
C PRO A 334 0.75 9.69 -17.75
N LEU A 335 1.63 10.68 -17.57
CA LEU A 335 1.35 12.03 -17.10
C LEU A 335 1.89 13.04 -18.17
N GLY A 336 1.54 14.34 -18.22
CA GLY A 336 2.22 15.29 -19.16
C GLY A 336 1.98 16.82 -18.99
N ASN A 337 2.98 17.72 -19.00
CA ASN A 337 2.98 19.06 -18.34
C ASN A 337 2.08 20.17 -18.96
N ALA A 338 1.12 19.80 -19.79
CA ALA A 338 0.42 20.74 -20.65
C ALA A 338 -0.95 21.13 -20.07
N ALA A 339 -1.40 22.35 -20.40
CA ALA A 339 -2.80 22.73 -20.21
C ALA A 339 -3.68 21.86 -21.12
N ALA A 340 -4.95 21.64 -20.76
CA ALA A 340 -5.83 20.80 -21.58
C ALA A 340 -5.94 21.32 -23.03
N GLY A 341 -5.83 20.40 -24.00
CA GLY A 341 -5.76 20.70 -25.43
C GLY A 341 -4.37 21.15 -25.95
N THR A 342 -3.38 21.33 -25.07
CA THR A 342 -1.99 21.61 -25.50
C THR A 342 -1.15 20.34 -25.55
N ALA A 343 -0.06 20.38 -26.33
CA ALA A 343 0.79 19.22 -26.57
C ALA A 343 1.60 18.85 -25.31
N CYS A 344 1.61 17.57 -24.98
CA CYS A 344 2.36 17.00 -23.85
C CYS A 344 3.30 15.89 -24.34
N VAL A 345 4.35 15.65 -23.55
CA VAL A 345 5.16 14.42 -23.65
C VAL A 345 4.76 13.51 -22.49
N ILE A 346 4.82 12.20 -22.73
CA ILE A 346 4.63 11.18 -21.69
C ILE A 346 5.70 11.39 -20.60
N GLY A 347 5.26 11.61 -19.35
CA GLY A 347 6.11 11.67 -18.15
C GLY A 347 6.34 13.03 -17.50
N ASP A 348 5.79 14.07 -18.10
CA ASP A 348 5.58 15.38 -17.47
C ASP A 348 4.25 15.33 -16.62
N GLU A 349 3.46 16.39 -16.33
CA GLU A 349 2.17 16.29 -15.57
C GLU A 349 0.96 17.18 -16.01
N CYS A 350 -0.21 16.62 -16.41
CA CYS A 350 -1.30 17.48 -16.92
C CYS A 350 -2.01 18.17 -15.75
N THR A 351 -2.57 19.36 -15.94
CA THR A 351 -3.52 19.95 -14.96
C THR A 351 -4.69 18.97 -14.70
N SER A 352 -5.11 18.25 -15.74
CA SER A 352 -6.10 17.17 -15.74
C SER A 352 -5.55 15.76 -15.48
N GLY A 353 -4.25 15.63 -15.15
CA GLY A 353 -3.57 14.38 -14.79
C GLY A 353 -2.99 13.53 -15.93
N VAL A 354 -3.63 13.38 -17.09
CA VAL A 354 -3.21 12.37 -18.10
C VAL A 354 -2.88 12.95 -19.49
N CYS A 355 -1.71 12.55 -20.00
CA CYS A 355 -1.27 12.77 -21.38
C CYS A 355 -1.65 11.60 -22.27
N GLU A 356 -2.50 11.83 -23.27
CA GLU A 356 -2.94 10.79 -24.21
C GLU A 356 -2.63 11.23 -25.64
N SER A 357 -1.99 10.34 -26.42
CA SER A 357 -1.57 10.61 -27.81
C SER A 357 -0.80 11.92 -28.03
N GLY A 358 -0.13 12.44 -27.00
CA GLY A 358 0.62 13.69 -27.04
C GLY A 358 -0.21 14.97 -26.80
N GLN A 359 -1.44 14.86 -26.29
CA GLN A 359 -2.25 16.00 -25.83
C GLN A 359 -2.77 15.80 -24.40
N CYS A 360 -2.84 16.88 -23.62
CA CYS A 360 -3.49 16.82 -22.31
C CYS A 360 -5.01 16.83 -22.46
N MET A 361 -5.65 15.79 -21.96
CA MET A 361 -7.10 15.60 -22.07
C MET A 361 -7.80 16.19 -20.84
N ASN A 362 -8.81 17.05 -21.02
CA ASN A 362 -9.71 17.38 -19.91
C ASN A 362 -10.47 16.10 -19.51
N SER A 363 -10.55 15.82 -18.20
CA SER A 363 -11.27 14.66 -17.68
C SER A 363 -12.78 14.78 -17.98
N GLY A 364 -13.23 14.10 -19.04
CA GLY A 364 -14.62 14.09 -19.47
C GLY A 364 -14.86 13.27 -20.75
N ASN A 365 -15.35 12.04 -20.57
CA ASN A 365 -15.72 11.04 -21.59
C ASN A 365 -14.57 10.46 -22.46
N GLY A 366 -14.34 9.14 -22.31
CA GLY A 366 -13.35 8.42 -23.12
C GLY A 366 -13.35 6.89 -22.99
N ALA A 367 -14.46 6.25 -22.62
CA ALA A 367 -14.53 4.79 -22.64
C ALA A 367 -14.74 4.28 -24.08
N GLY A 368 -13.74 3.65 -24.68
CA GLY A 368 -13.83 2.95 -25.97
C GLY A 368 -12.56 3.10 -26.82
N GLY A 369 -11.95 2.02 -27.33
CA GLY A 369 -12.35 0.62 -27.24
C GLY A 369 -11.32 -0.33 -27.85
N ALA A 370 -11.63 -1.63 -27.84
CA ALA A 370 -10.76 -2.68 -28.36
C ALA A 370 -10.97 -2.94 -29.87
N GLY A 371 -9.86 -3.13 -30.59
CA GLY A 371 -9.76 -3.98 -31.79
C GLY A 371 -10.34 -3.46 -33.12
N GLY A 372 -9.60 -3.70 -34.21
CA GLY A 372 -10.13 -3.55 -35.58
C GLY A 372 -9.07 -3.24 -36.64
N GLU A 373 -8.57 -4.28 -37.31
CA GLU A 373 -7.88 -4.11 -38.60
C GLU A 373 -8.87 -3.66 -39.69
N GLY A 374 -8.43 -2.91 -40.71
CA GLY A 374 -9.25 -2.77 -41.93
C GLY A 374 -8.93 -1.64 -42.90
N GLY A 375 -8.20 -1.95 -43.97
CA GLY A 375 -8.66 -1.67 -45.34
C GLY A 375 -8.58 -0.23 -45.89
N ALA A 376 -7.64 -0.04 -46.82
CA ALA A 376 -7.45 1.15 -47.65
C ALA A 376 -8.62 1.57 -48.58
N GLY A 377 -8.59 2.84 -49.01
CA GLY A 377 -9.39 3.43 -50.11
C GLY A 377 -9.95 4.81 -49.68
N GLY A 378 -9.74 5.93 -50.37
CA GLY A 378 -9.31 6.16 -51.75
C GLY A 378 -10.45 6.81 -52.54
N GLY A 379 -10.47 8.13 -52.68
CA GLY A 379 -11.54 8.84 -53.40
C GLY A 379 -11.42 10.36 -53.33
N THR A 380 -11.65 11.05 -54.45
CA THR A 380 -11.46 12.49 -54.64
C THR A 380 -12.78 13.23 -54.89
N GLY A 381 -12.78 14.55 -54.66
CA GLY A 381 -13.86 15.47 -55.06
C GLY A 381 -14.98 15.62 -54.03
N GLY A 382 -15.70 16.76 -53.99
CA GLY A 382 -15.64 17.96 -54.82
C GLY A 382 -16.41 19.12 -54.18
N ALA A 383 -16.36 20.31 -54.79
CA ALA A 383 -16.87 21.55 -54.21
C ALA A 383 -18.39 21.78 -54.39
N GLY A 384 -18.94 22.66 -53.54
CA GLY A 384 -20.29 23.23 -53.64
C GLY A 384 -21.10 23.05 -52.35
N GLY A 385 -21.86 24.02 -51.84
CA GLY A 385 -22.01 25.41 -52.28
C GLY A 385 -23.36 26.01 -51.87
N ALA A 386 -23.33 27.09 -51.08
CA ALA A 386 -24.33 28.15 -50.90
C ALA A 386 -25.81 27.84 -50.53
N GLY A 387 -26.37 28.72 -49.68
CA GLY A 387 -27.81 28.92 -49.48
C GLY A 387 -28.40 28.19 -48.26
N GLY A 388 -29.27 28.80 -47.46
CA GLY A 388 -29.72 30.20 -47.46
C GLY A 388 -31.02 30.39 -46.68
N GLU A 389 -31.03 31.39 -45.79
CA GLU A 389 -32.17 32.19 -45.28
C GLU A 389 -33.45 31.55 -44.69
N GLY A 390 -33.99 32.25 -43.67
CA GLY A 390 -35.39 32.18 -43.23
C GLY A 390 -35.68 31.25 -42.05
N GLY A 391 -36.39 31.65 -40.99
CA GLY A 391 -36.97 32.97 -40.69
C GLY A 391 -38.20 32.86 -39.79
N GLY A 392 -38.33 33.73 -38.79
CA GLY A 392 -39.46 33.78 -37.84
C GLY A 392 -39.43 32.71 -36.74
N GLY A 393 -39.96 32.93 -35.54
CA GLY A 393 -40.61 34.13 -35.00
C GLY A 393 -41.88 33.76 -34.23
N GLU A 394 -42.01 34.27 -33.00
CA GLU A 394 -43.18 34.16 -32.10
C GLU A 394 -43.48 32.74 -31.57
N GLY A 395 -44.04 32.52 -30.37
CA GLY A 395 -44.39 33.45 -29.28
C GLY A 395 -45.25 32.74 -28.20
N GLY A 396 -45.38 33.33 -27.00
CA GLY A 396 -46.31 32.91 -25.92
C GLY A 396 -45.84 31.69 -25.09
N ALA A 397 -45.67 31.68 -23.76
CA ALA A 397 -46.28 32.33 -22.58
C ALA A 397 -47.36 31.50 -21.86
N GLY A 398 -47.18 31.34 -20.53
CA GLY A 398 -48.26 31.11 -19.55
C GLY A 398 -48.40 29.69 -18.96
N GLY A 399 -48.61 29.61 -17.63
CA GLY A 399 -49.08 28.39 -16.96
C GLY A 399 -48.59 28.22 -15.51
N GLU A 400 -49.32 28.77 -14.53
CA GLU A 400 -49.07 28.59 -13.09
C GLU A 400 -49.75 27.34 -12.50
N GLY A 401 -49.40 26.98 -11.25
CA GLY A 401 -50.16 26.09 -10.37
C GLY A 401 -49.46 24.75 -10.05
N GLY A 402 -49.51 24.22 -8.82
CA GLY A 402 -50.15 24.68 -7.59
C GLY A 402 -49.68 23.86 -6.38
N ALA A 403 -50.08 24.24 -5.16
CA ALA A 403 -49.50 23.76 -3.90
C ALA A 403 -50.25 22.59 -3.22
N GLY A 404 -49.58 21.95 -2.25
CA GLY A 404 -50.23 21.47 -1.01
C GLY A 404 -50.21 19.95 -0.76
N GLY A 405 -49.89 19.54 0.47
CA GLY A 405 -50.03 18.16 0.96
C GLY A 405 -49.24 17.84 2.24
N ASP A 406 -49.78 18.17 3.41
CA ASP A 406 -49.22 17.84 4.73
C ASP A 406 -49.63 16.45 5.27
N GLY A 407 -48.84 15.91 6.21
CA GLY A 407 -49.23 14.84 7.15
C GLY A 407 -48.47 13.51 6.99
N GLY A 408 -48.14 12.74 8.04
CA GLY A 408 -48.26 13.02 9.48
C GLY A 408 -48.23 11.76 10.36
N ALA A 409 -47.22 11.66 11.24
CA ALA A 409 -47.15 10.89 12.52
C ALA A 409 -47.34 9.34 12.58
N GLY A 410 -46.59 8.72 13.50
CA GLY A 410 -46.71 7.32 13.96
C GLY A 410 -45.64 6.39 13.34
N GLY A 411 -44.88 5.57 14.05
CA GLY A 411 -44.93 5.16 15.47
C GLY A 411 -44.93 3.63 15.56
N GLY A 412 -43.86 3.02 16.06
CA GLY A 412 -43.76 1.56 16.15
C GLY A 412 -42.44 1.08 16.76
N GLU A 413 -42.51 0.57 17.97
CA GLU A 413 -41.43 -0.21 18.61
C GLU A 413 -41.34 -1.60 17.97
N GLY A 414 -40.15 -2.21 17.99
CA GLY A 414 -39.94 -3.58 17.53
C GLY A 414 -38.54 -4.07 17.89
N GLY A 415 -38.40 -4.70 19.06
CA GLY A 415 -37.13 -5.26 19.53
C GLY A 415 -37.01 -6.78 19.33
N ALA A 416 -35.85 -7.29 19.75
CA ALA A 416 -35.47 -8.70 19.90
C ALA A 416 -35.23 -9.52 18.61
N GLY A 417 -34.13 -10.28 18.61
CA GLY A 417 -33.72 -11.17 17.51
C GLY A 417 -32.30 -11.71 17.67
N GLY A 418 -31.97 -12.27 18.85
CA GLY A 418 -30.69 -12.93 19.10
C GLY A 418 -30.75 -14.46 18.90
N ASP A 419 -29.55 -15.06 18.93
CA ASP A 419 -29.21 -16.48 19.11
C ASP A 419 -29.50 -17.54 18.04
N GLY A 420 -28.54 -18.47 17.96
CA GLY A 420 -28.68 -19.82 17.38
C GLY A 420 -28.12 -19.98 15.96
N GLY A 421 -27.37 -21.03 15.64
CA GLY A 421 -26.99 -22.22 16.41
C GLY A 421 -26.65 -23.37 15.46
N ALA A 422 -25.72 -24.26 15.84
CA ALA A 422 -25.16 -25.27 14.93
C ALA A 422 -25.98 -26.57 14.81
N GLY A 423 -25.76 -27.32 13.72
CA GLY A 423 -26.25 -28.68 13.45
C GLY A 423 -26.89 -28.81 12.06
N GLY A 424 -26.75 -29.88 11.27
CA GLY A 424 -25.98 -31.13 11.46
C GLY A 424 -26.80 -32.37 11.09
N ASP A 425 -26.58 -32.94 9.89
CA ASP A 425 -26.97 -34.30 9.41
C ASP A 425 -26.53 -34.44 7.92
N GLY A 426 -26.29 -35.61 7.31
CA GLY A 426 -26.22 -36.99 7.83
C GLY A 426 -26.31 -38.06 6.71
N GLY A 427 -25.36 -39.02 6.64
CA GLY A 427 -25.40 -40.26 5.80
C GLY A 427 -24.92 -40.15 4.33
N GLY A 428 -24.34 -41.18 3.68
CA GLY A 428 -23.93 -42.52 4.12
C GLY A 428 -23.40 -43.41 2.96
N GLU A 429 -22.81 -44.59 3.26
CA GLU A 429 -22.28 -45.66 2.36
C GLU A 429 -20.95 -45.37 1.59
N GLY A 430 -19.98 -46.30 1.40
CA GLY A 430 -19.77 -47.67 1.91
C GLY A 430 -18.54 -48.41 1.28
N CYS A 431 -17.98 -49.42 1.99
CA CYS A 431 -16.89 -50.38 1.60
C CYS A 431 -15.42 -49.89 1.42
N SER A 432 -14.34 -50.68 1.70
CA SER A 432 -14.15 -51.87 2.57
C SER A 432 -12.65 -52.30 2.74
N VAL A 433 -12.20 -52.43 4.01
CA VAL A 433 -11.43 -53.57 4.63
C VAL A 433 -9.92 -53.84 4.38
N GLY A 434 -9.16 -53.92 5.51
CA GLY A 434 -8.02 -54.84 5.76
C GLY A 434 -6.63 -54.21 6.03
N GLY A 435 -5.86 -54.51 7.10
CA GLY A 435 -6.13 -55.27 8.34
C GLY A 435 -4.88 -55.50 9.25
N ALA A 436 -5.12 -55.62 10.58
CA ALA A 436 -4.29 -56.21 11.67
C ALA A 436 -2.88 -55.66 12.04
N GLY A 437 -2.56 -55.59 13.36
CA GLY A 437 -1.21 -55.16 13.85
C GLY A 437 -0.82 -55.28 15.36
N SER A 438 -1.77 -55.40 16.30
CA SER A 438 -1.63 -55.90 17.70
C SER A 438 -0.52 -55.44 18.72
N LYS A 439 -0.98 -55.26 19.98
CA LYS A 439 -0.29 -55.38 21.31
C LYS A 439 0.49 -54.18 21.91
N GLY A 440 0.13 -53.86 23.16
CA GLY A 440 0.87 -52.99 24.10
C GLY A 440 1.52 -53.77 25.26
N PRO A 441 1.39 -53.32 26.53
CA PRO A 441 2.40 -52.47 27.16
C PRO A 441 3.03 -53.06 28.44
N THR A 442 4.09 -52.43 28.96
CA THR A 442 4.66 -52.68 30.31
C THR A 442 5.06 -51.37 31.01
N SER A 443 5.23 -51.45 32.33
CA SER A 443 5.13 -50.32 33.27
C SER A 443 6.20 -50.31 34.38
N ALA A 444 6.36 -49.15 35.01
CA ALA A 444 6.86 -48.90 36.38
C ALA A 444 8.37 -49.02 36.67
N GLY A 445 8.85 -48.10 37.54
CA GLY A 445 10.20 -48.11 38.11
C GLY A 445 10.60 -46.80 38.81
N LEU A 446 10.20 -46.61 40.06
CA LEU A 446 10.77 -45.57 40.95
C LEU A 446 12.21 -45.93 41.34
N PHE A 447 13.11 -44.95 41.51
CA PHE A 447 14.14 -45.01 42.55
C PHE A 447 14.60 -43.62 43.01
N THR A 448 14.90 -43.49 44.31
CA THR A 448 15.40 -42.28 44.97
C THR A 448 16.73 -42.61 45.64
N ALA A 449 17.74 -41.75 45.53
CA ALA A 449 18.95 -41.79 46.36
C ALA A 449 19.60 -40.40 46.47
N LEU A 450 20.36 -40.19 47.56
CA LEU A 450 20.79 -38.90 48.09
C LEU A 450 22.29 -38.96 48.45
N ALA A 451 23.08 -37.92 48.16
CA ALA A 451 24.42 -37.74 48.75
C ALA A 451 24.93 -36.28 48.81
N LEU A 452 25.51 -35.95 49.95
CA LEU A 452 26.25 -34.76 50.44
C LEU A 452 27.32 -34.20 49.46
N GLY A 453 27.92 -33.00 49.60
CA GLY A 453 27.96 -31.88 50.58
C GLY A 453 28.95 -30.81 50.03
N LEU A 454 29.11 -29.55 50.49
CA LEU A 454 29.55 -29.08 51.81
C LEU A 454 29.63 -27.51 51.84
N LEU A 455 29.33 -26.86 52.98
CA LEU A 455 29.87 -25.55 53.52
C LEU A 455 29.96 -24.25 52.64
N ALA A 456 29.85 -23.01 53.14
CA ALA A 456 29.85 -22.49 54.52
C ALA A 456 29.06 -21.15 54.72
N MET A 457 28.88 -20.78 55.99
CA MET A 457 27.99 -19.77 56.59
C MET A 457 28.37 -18.28 56.39
N ARG A 458 27.39 -17.37 56.53
CA ARG A 458 27.30 -16.43 57.69
C ARG A 458 25.90 -15.79 57.85
N ARG A 459 25.46 -15.63 59.12
CA ARG A 459 24.22 -14.94 59.56
C ARG A 459 24.56 -13.61 60.26
N ARG A 460 23.61 -12.66 60.24
CA ARG A 460 23.03 -11.93 61.41
C ARG A 460 22.39 -10.59 60.96
N PRO A 461 21.51 -9.98 61.79
CA PRO A 461 20.77 -10.55 62.93
C PRO A 461 19.41 -11.12 62.49
#